data_AF-A0A4U6TA39-F1
#
_entry.id   AF-A0A4U6TA39-F1
#
_cell.length_a   1.000
_cell.length_b   1.000
_cell.length_c   1.000
_cell.angle_alpha   90.00
_cell.angle_beta   90.00
_cell.angle_gamma   90.00
#
_symmetry.space_group_name_H-M   'P 1'
#
loop_
_entity.id
_entity.type
_entity.pdbx_description
1 polymer ?
#
loop_
_entity_poly.entity_id
_entity_poly.type
_entity_poly.pdbx_seq_one_letter_code
_entity_poly.pdbx_strand_id
1 'polypeptide(L)'
;MNLFTCQWRPSNYDPKALIFLCHGYAMECSISMREKVEYKNQRRFLLGESMGGAVVLMLHRKEPTYWDGAILVAPMCKIVEDMKPHPIVISILSKLSNVIPTWRIIPNEDIIDRAIKSEEWREEVRNNHYCYKGKPRLKTGYELFMASLDIENNLDKAVYLLSTP
;
A
#
# COMPACT_ATOMS: atom_id res chain seq x y z
N MET A 1 -13.65 14.92 15.34
CA MET A 1 -12.35 14.49 14.78
C MET A 1 -12.39 14.81 13.29
N ASN A 2 -11.73 15.88 12.85
CA ASN A 2 -11.63 16.22 11.43
C ASN A 2 -10.42 15.49 10.87
N LEU A 3 -10.66 14.32 10.27
CA LEU A 3 -9.64 13.64 9.48
C LEU A 3 -9.29 14.55 8.30
N PHE A 4 -8.00 14.87 8.13
CA PHE A 4 -7.51 15.63 6.98
C PHE A 4 -7.85 14.87 5.70
N THR A 5 -8.92 15.29 5.05
CA THR A 5 -9.37 14.73 3.78
C THR A 5 -9.23 15.84 2.74
N CYS A 6 -8.18 15.76 1.93
CA CYS A 6 -8.09 16.57 0.72
C CYS A 6 -9.10 16.00 -0.28
N GLN A 7 -9.94 16.87 -0.84
CA GLN A 7 -10.91 16.47 -1.86
C GLN A 7 -10.72 17.32 -3.10
N TRP A 8 -10.61 16.66 -4.24
CA TRP A 8 -10.69 17.28 -5.56
C TRP A 8 -12.05 16.97 -6.15
N ARG A 9 -12.82 18.01 -6.50
CA ARG A 9 -14.13 17.89 -7.14
C ARG A 9 -14.06 18.51 -8.54
N PRO A 10 -14.77 17.96 -9.54
CA PRO A 10 -14.93 18.66 -10.81
C PRO A 10 -15.70 19.96 -10.63
N SER A 11 -15.31 21.01 -11.34
CA SER A 11 -15.95 22.33 -11.22
C SER A 11 -17.28 22.43 -11.98
N ASN A 12 -17.45 21.64 -13.04
CA ASN A 12 -18.51 21.86 -14.05
C ASN A 12 -19.49 20.70 -14.19
N TYR A 13 -19.32 19.62 -13.42
CA TYR A 13 -20.17 18.44 -13.50
C TYR A 13 -20.18 17.68 -12.18
N ASP A 14 -21.29 16.99 -11.93
CA ASP A 14 -21.39 16.10 -10.78
C ASP A 14 -20.35 14.98 -10.89
N PRO A 15 -19.68 14.62 -9.79
CA PRO A 15 -18.80 13.46 -9.77
C PRO A 15 -19.52 12.24 -10.34
N LYS A 16 -18.79 11.33 -10.99
CA LYS A 16 -19.32 10.01 -11.45
C LYS A 16 -18.88 8.83 -10.57
N ALA A 17 -17.78 9.02 -9.84
CA ALA A 17 -17.26 8.07 -8.88
C ALA A 17 -16.50 8.79 -7.74
N LEU A 18 -16.26 8.08 -6.64
CA LEU A 18 -15.30 8.45 -5.61
C LEU A 18 -14.04 7.60 -5.77
N ILE A 19 -12.87 8.22 -5.69
CA ILE A 19 -11.58 7.53 -5.68
C ILE A 19 -10.92 7.77 -4.33
N PHE A 20 -10.61 6.68 -3.65
CA PHE A 20 -10.00 6.66 -2.32
C PHE A 20 -8.53 6.31 -2.45
N LEU A 21 -7.65 7.30 -2.28
CA LEU A 21 -6.21 7.09 -2.35
C LEU A 21 -5.70 6.45 -1.06
N CYS A 22 -5.22 5.21 -1.17
CA CYS A 22 -4.49 4.50 -0.14
C CYS A 22 -2.99 4.66 -0.41
N HIS A 23 -2.35 5.59 0.30
CA HIS A 23 -0.90 5.77 0.23
C HIS A 23 -0.19 4.86 1.26
N GLY A 24 0.98 4.34 0.89
CA GLY A 24 1.79 3.37 1.65
C GLY A 24 2.38 3.87 2.98
N TYR A 25 1.71 4.71 3.75
CA TYR A 25 1.99 4.90 5.17
C TYR A 25 0.65 4.97 5.89
N ALA A 26 -0.16 3.92 5.73
CA ALA A 26 -1.53 3.83 6.21
C ALA A 26 -1.59 3.92 7.74
N MET A 27 -1.44 5.13 8.29
CA MET A 27 -1.79 5.45 9.66
C MET A 27 -3.30 5.45 9.82
N GLU A 28 -4.07 5.78 8.77
CA GLU A 28 -5.53 5.71 8.76
C GLU A 28 -6.06 5.70 7.31
N CYS A 29 -6.48 4.54 6.80
CA CYS A 29 -7.49 4.53 5.73
C CYS A 29 -8.84 4.67 6.43
N SER A 30 -9.31 5.91 6.55
CA SER A 30 -10.58 6.15 7.22
C SER A 30 -11.73 5.59 6.38
N ILE A 31 -12.32 4.49 6.87
CA ILE A 31 -13.64 4.01 6.46
C ILE A 31 -14.72 5.09 6.73
N SER A 32 -14.36 6.18 7.43
CA SER A 32 -15.21 7.32 7.81
C SER A 32 -15.93 8.04 6.66
N MET A 33 -15.57 7.81 5.39
CA MET A 33 -16.34 8.32 4.26
C MET A 33 -17.61 7.50 3.97
N ARG A 34 -17.89 6.43 4.75
CA ARG A 34 -19.08 5.56 4.65
C ARG A 34 -20.42 6.29 4.66
N GLU A 35 -20.51 7.50 5.22
CA GLU A 35 -21.79 8.06 5.69
C GLU A 35 -22.16 9.43 5.12
N LYS A 36 -21.43 9.95 4.13
CA LYS A 36 -21.85 11.21 3.50
C LYS A 36 -23.03 10.96 2.56
N VAL A 37 -24.20 11.47 2.93
CA VAL A 37 -25.46 11.38 2.14
C VAL A 37 -25.26 11.83 0.70
N GLU A 38 -24.39 12.83 0.47
CA GLU A 38 -24.02 13.34 -0.85
C GLU A 38 -23.46 12.28 -1.82
N TYR A 39 -22.99 11.13 -1.33
CA TYR A 39 -22.34 10.09 -2.16
C TYR A 39 -22.95 8.70 -2.04
N LYS A 40 -24.15 8.59 -1.46
CA LYS A 40 -24.80 7.30 -1.21
C LYS A 40 -25.00 6.43 -2.46
N ASN A 41 -25.18 7.07 -3.61
CA ASN A 41 -25.42 6.40 -4.90
C ASN A 41 -24.18 6.37 -5.82
N GLN A 42 -23.02 6.78 -5.30
CA GLN A 42 -21.81 6.92 -6.08
C GLN A 42 -21.01 5.62 -6.12
N ARG A 43 -20.41 5.30 -7.28
CA ARG A 43 -19.43 4.21 -7.37
C ARG A 43 -18.18 4.55 -6.55
N ARG A 44 -17.63 3.59 -5.83
CA ARG A 44 -16.48 3.75 -4.93
C ARG A 44 -15.32 2.89 -5.39
N PHE A 45 -14.21 3.53 -5.73
CA PHE A 45 -12.99 2.86 -6.16
C PHE A 45 -11.86 3.14 -5.18
N LEU A 46 -11.11 2.10 -4.85
CA LEU A 46 -9.85 2.23 -4.12
C LEU A 46 -8.70 2.43 -5.11
N LEU A 47 -7.77 3.34 -4.82
CA LEU A 47 -6.54 3.50 -5.59
C LEU A 47 -5.33 3.27 -4.71
N GLY A 48 -4.42 2.40 -5.14
CA GLY A 48 -3.22 2.06 -4.37
C GLY A 48 -1.98 1.92 -5.24
N GLU A 49 -0.89 2.54 -4.79
CA GLU A 49 0.45 2.43 -5.40
C GLU A 49 1.41 1.70 -4.44
N SER A 50 2.25 0.79 -4.96
CA SER A 50 3.22 0.03 -4.16
C SER A 50 2.57 -0.65 -2.94
N MET A 51 3.04 -0.39 -1.71
CA MET A 51 2.39 -0.89 -0.49
C MET A 51 0.94 -0.40 -0.35
N GLY A 52 0.60 0.78 -0.87
CA GLY A 52 -0.78 1.24 -0.97
C GLY A 52 -1.67 0.28 -1.75
N GLY A 53 -1.14 -0.37 -2.80
CA GLY A 53 -1.82 -1.44 -3.52
C GLY A 53 -2.12 -2.66 -2.64
N ALA A 54 -1.21 -3.03 -1.73
CA ALA A 54 -1.46 -4.10 -0.75
C ALA A 54 -2.62 -3.75 0.19
N VAL A 55 -2.65 -2.50 0.68
CA VAL A 55 -3.75 -1.99 1.50
C VAL A 55 -5.08 -2.03 0.75
N VAL A 56 -5.10 -1.62 -0.53
CA VAL A 56 -6.29 -1.70 -1.38
C VAL A 56 -6.80 -3.14 -1.52
N LEU A 57 -5.91 -4.08 -1.82
CA LEU A 57 -6.27 -5.50 -1.95
C LEU A 57 -6.84 -6.06 -0.64
N MET A 58 -6.25 -5.73 0.50
CA MET A 58 -6.72 -6.17 1.81
C MET A 58 -8.07 -5.51 2.19
N LEU A 59 -8.25 -4.22 1.92
CA LEU A 59 -9.51 -3.50 2.17
C LEU A 59 -10.65 -4.01 1.29
N HIS A 60 -10.38 -4.24 0.01
CA HIS A 60 -11.34 -4.79 -0.92
C HIS A 60 -11.79 -6.19 -0.48
N ARG A 61 -10.85 -7.07 -0.10
CA ARG A 61 -11.15 -8.41 0.46
C ARG A 61 -11.96 -8.36 1.76
N LYS A 62 -11.72 -7.36 2.61
CA LYS A 62 -12.43 -7.21 3.90
C LYS A 62 -13.89 -6.79 3.73
N GLU A 63 -14.19 -6.00 2.72
CA GLU A 63 -15.53 -5.42 2.47
C GLU A 63 -15.90 -5.49 0.98
N PRO A 64 -16.03 -6.71 0.39
CA PRO A 64 -16.09 -6.91 -1.06
C PRO A 64 -17.36 -6.36 -1.72
N THR A 65 -18.42 -6.11 -0.96
CA THR A 65 -19.68 -5.52 -1.46
C THR A 65 -19.74 -4.01 -1.28
N TYR A 66 -18.82 -3.44 -0.51
CA TYR A 66 -18.77 -2.01 -0.25
C TYR A 66 -17.99 -1.27 -1.34
N TRP A 67 -16.96 -1.89 -1.90
CA TRP A 67 -16.14 -1.31 -2.95
C TRP A 67 -16.61 -1.79 -4.32
N ASP A 68 -16.74 -0.86 -5.27
CA ASP A 68 -17.14 -1.16 -6.65
C ASP A 68 -15.94 -1.56 -7.53
N GLY A 69 -14.72 -1.26 -7.08
CA GLY A 69 -13.50 -1.71 -7.76
C GLY A 69 -12.22 -1.15 -7.15
N ALA A 70 -11.09 -1.51 -7.77
CA ALA A 70 -9.75 -1.08 -7.39
C ALA A 70 -8.93 -0.63 -8.60
N ILE A 71 -8.09 0.37 -8.40
CA ILE A 71 -7.11 0.90 -9.34
C ILE A 71 -5.73 0.65 -8.72
N LEU A 72 -4.93 -0.19 -9.37
CA LEU A 72 -3.63 -0.62 -8.84
C LEU A 72 -2.49 -0.09 -9.71
N VAL A 73 -1.51 0.54 -9.09
CA VAL A 73 -0.31 1.07 -9.76
C VAL A 73 0.92 0.42 -9.14
N ALA A 74 1.63 -0.42 -9.89
CA ALA A 74 2.78 -1.18 -9.38
C ALA A 74 2.55 -1.77 -7.96
N PRO A 75 1.44 -2.51 -7.74
CA PRO A 75 1.05 -2.92 -6.40
C PRO A 75 2.02 -3.94 -5.78
N MET A 76 2.19 -3.86 -4.47
CA MET A 76 2.87 -4.90 -3.71
C MET A 76 1.94 -6.13 -3.59
N CYS A 77 2.20 -7.16 -4.40
CA CYS A 77 1.39 -8.39 -4.42
C CYS A 77 2.17 -9.66 -4.10
N LYS A 78 3.48 -9.68 -4.36
CA LYS A 78 4.32 -10.86 -4.24
C LYS A 78 5.77 -10.44 -4.01
N ILE A 79 6.50 -11.25 -3.25
CA ILE A 79 7.95 -11.12 -3.09
C ILE A 79 8.63 -11.99 -4.14
N VAL A 80 9.61 -11.43 -4.85
CA VAL A 80 10.44 -12.17 -5.81
C VAL A 80 11.09 -13.36 -5.10
N GLU A 81 11.06 -14.54 -5.71
CA GLU A 81 11.48 -15.79 -5.04
C GLU A 81 12.90 -15.71 -4.48
N ASP A 82 13.84 -15.12 -5.22
CA ASP A 82 15.24 -14.94 -4.80
C ASP A 82 15.41 -13.98 -3.61
N MET A 83 14.39 -13.16 -3.32
CA MET A 83 14.35 -12.26 -2.17
C MET A 83 13.62 -12.86 -0.97
N LYS A 84 12.99 -14.04 -1.09
CA LYS A 84 12.31 -14.68 0.03
C LYS A 84 13.35 -15.21 1.03
N PRO A 85 13.32 -14.77 2.30
CA PRO A 85 14.23 -15.31 3.30
C PRO A 85 13.94 -16.79 3.54
N HIS A 86 14.98 -17.56 3.87
CA HIS A 86 14.80 -18.97 4.23
C HIS A 86 13.79 -19.12 5.40
N PRO A 87 12.92 -20.15 5.44
CA PRO A 87 11.87 -20.30 6.48
C PRO A 87 12.35 -20.17 7.93
N ILE A 88 13.55 -20.68 8.21
CA ILE A 88 14.19 -20.55 9.53
C ILE A 88 14.47 -19.07 9.87
N VAL A 89 14.96 -18.29 8.90
CA VAL A 89 15.20 -16.85 9.06
C VAL A 89 13.89 -16.13 9.35
N ILE A 90 12.79 -16.48 8.66
CA ILE A 90 11.47 -15.92 8.94
C ILE A 90 11.03 -16.21 10.37
N SER A 91 11.22 -17.45 10.86
CA SER A 91 10.87 -17.83 12.24
C SER A 91 11.66 -17.02 13.29
N ILE A 92 12.96 -16.83 13.06
CA ILE A 92 13.83 -16.01 13.92
C ILE A 92 13.40 -14.54 13.86
N LEU A 93 13.22 -13.98 12.67
CA LEU A 93 12.79 -12.59 12.47
C LEU A 93 11.43 -12.33 13.11
N SER A 94 10.48 -13.26 13.04
CA SER A 94 9.17 -13.17 13.69
C SER A 94 9.32 -13.01 15.20
N LYS A 95 10.10 -13.88 15.85
CA LYS A 95 10.36 -13.79 17.30
C LYS A 95 11.05 -12.48 17.67
N LEU A 96 12.11 -12.12 16.95
CA LEU A 96 12.85 -10.87 17.18
C LEU A 96 11.96 -9.64 16.96
N SER A 97 11.03 -9.67 16.01
CA SER A 97 10.14 -8.54 15.73
C SER A 97 9.25 -8.16 16.91
N ASN A 98 8.95 -9.12 17.80
CA ASN A 98 8.17 -8.87 19.00
C ASN A 98 9.02 -8.41 20.20
N VAL A 99 10.34 -8.65 20.18
CA VAL A 99 11.27 -8.29 21.27
C VAL A 99 11.97 -6.96 21.00
N ILE A 100 12.45 -6.77 19.76
CA ILE A 100 13.21 -5.59 19.31
C ILE A 100 12.60 -5.00 18.02
N PRO A 101 11.31 -4.60 18.02
CA PRO A 101 10.57 -4.19 16.82
C PRO A 101 11.20 -3.01 16.06
N THR A 102 11.90 -2.13 16.77
CA THR A 102 12.39 -0.84 16.26
C THR A 102 13.80 -0.91 15.66
N TRP A 103 14.48 -2.05 15.75
CA TRP A 103 15.84 -2.20 15.21
C TRP A 103 15.87 -2.06 13.69
N ARG A 104 16.78 -1.24 13.18
CA ARG A 104 16.94 -0.91 11.75
C ARG A 104 17.87 -1.91 11.06
N ILE A 105 17.48 -3.18 11.03
CA ILE A 105 18.33 -4.28 10.56
C ILE A 105 17.88 -4.90 9.24
N ILE A 106 16.70 -4.55 8.74
CA ILE A 106 16.19 -5.10 7.48
C ILE A 106 17.09 -4.64 6.33
N PRO A 107 17.64 -5.54 5.52
CA PRO A 107 18.40 -5.16 4.33
C PRO A 107 17.55 -4.27 3.43
N ASN A 108 18.15 -3.18 2.95
CA ASN A 108 17.56 -2.34 1.93
C ASN A 108 18.52 -2.36 0.75
N GLU A 109 18.06 -2.82 -0.41
CA GLU A 109 18.73 -2.45 -1.66
C GLU A 109 18.45 -0.96 -1.91
N ASP A 110 19.24 -0.29 -2.75
CA ASP A 110 18.94 1.09 -3.14
C ASP A 110 17.68 1.09 -4.04
N ILE A 111 16.50 1.05 -3.40
CA ILE A 111 15.18 1.11 -4.05
C ILE A 111 15.10 2.35 -4.93
N ILE A 112 15.81 3.43 -4.55
CA ILE A 112 15.87 4.69 -5.31
C ILE A 112 16.36 4.43 -6.75
N ASP A 113 17.44 3.66 -6.92
CA ASP A 113 18.01 3.42 -8.25
C ASP A 113 17.13 2.50 -9.10
N ARG A 114 16.40 1.59 -8.46
CA ARG A 114 15.44 0.68 -9.12
C ARG A 114 14.12 1.36 -9.46
N ALA A 115 13.62 2.24 -8.59
CA ALA A 115 12.31 2.88 -8.70
C ALA A 115 12.34 4.15 -9.56
N ILE A 116 13.44 4.90 -9.52
CA ILE A 116 13.57 6.17 -10.23
C ILE A 116 14.55 5.97 -11.38
N LYS A 117 14.12 6.20 -12.61
CA LYS A 117 14.97 6.07 -13.80
C LYS A 117 15.86 7.29 -14.04
N SER A 118 15.35 8.48 -13.74
CA SER A 118 16.08 9.73 -13.98
C SER A 118 17.08 10.00 -12.86
N GLU A 119 18.31 10.30 -13.25
CA GLU A 119 19.42 10.57 -12.35
C GLU A 119 19.20 11.86 -11.56
N GLU A 120 18.69 12.92 -12.20
CA GLU A 120 18.32 14.18 -11.55
C GLU A 120 17.29 13.97 -10.43
N TRP A 121 16.23 13.19 -10.70
CA TRP A 121 15.23 12.87 -9.69
C TRP A 121 15.77 11.96 -8.57
N ARG A 122 16.74 11.09 -8.87
CA ARG A 122 17.43 10.30 -7.82
C ARG A 122 18.20 11.23 -6.90
N GLU A 123 18.94 12.20 -7.45
CA GLU A 123 19.67 13.19 -6.65
C GLU A 123 18.73 14.03 -5.80
N GLU A 124 17.62 14.50 -6.37
CA GLU A 124 16.61 15.27 -5.64
C GLU A 124 16.04 14.46 -4.46
N VAL A 125 15.64 13.20 -4.70
CA VAL A 125 15.13 12.33 -3.63
C VAL A 125 16.21 12.01 -2.61
N ARG A 126 17.46 11.77 -3.02
CA ARG A 126 18.60 11.53 -2.12
C ARG A 126 18.87 12.75 -1.23
N ASN A 127 18.76 13.96 -1.78
CA ASN A 127 18.97 15.23 -1.07
C ASN A 127 17.75 15.70 -0.25
N ASN A 128 16.57 15.12 -0.46
CA ASN A 128 15.37 15.45 0.30
C ASN A 128 15.52 15.09 1.79
N HIS A 129 15.60 16.12 2.64
CA HIS A 129 15.75 15.99 4.10
C HIS A 129 14.55 15.32 4.78
N TYR A 130 13.37 15.38 4.18
CA TYR A 130 12.16 14.73 4.69
C TYR A 130 12.11 13.23 4.37
N CYS A 131 12.96 12.73 3.46
CA CYS A 131 13.02 11.31 3.14
C CYS A 131 13.89 10.55 4.16
N TYR A 132 13.30 9.54 4.80
CA TYR A 132 14.04 8.62 5.66
C TYR A 132 15.11 7.85 4.88
N LYS A 133 16.36 7.87 5.37
CA LYS A 133 17.53 7.24 4.72
C LYS A 133 18.03 5.96 5.38
N GLY A 134 17.47 5.61 6.54
CA GLY A 134 17.91 4.44 7.28
C GLY A 134 17.34 3.14 6.70
N LYS A 135 17.82 2.01 7.22
CA LYS A 135 17.21 0.71 6.97
C LYS A 135 15.79 0.64 7.57
N PRO A 136 14.86 -0.11 6.97
CA PRO A 136 13.56 -0.36 7.57
C PRO A 136 13.69 -1.00 8.96
N ARG A 137 12.71 -0.72 9.83
CA ARG A 137 12.62 -1.35 11.15
C ARG A 137 12.22 -2.82 11.00
N LEU A 138 12.68 -3.66 11.91
CA LEU A 138 12.43 -5.10 11.91
C LEU A 138 10.93 -5.42 11.81
N LYS A 139 10.10 -4.77 12.63
CA LYS A 139 8.65 -4.99 12.60
C LYS A 139 8.04 -4.56 11.26
N THR A 140 8.49 -3.45 10.69
CA THR A 140 8.02 -2.99 9.36
C THR A 140 8.33 -4.02 8.28
N GLY A 141 9.57 -4.53 8.22
CA GLY A 141 9.93 -5.56 7.24
C GLY A 141 9.13 -6.85 7.43
N TYR A 142 8.89 -7.25 8.69
CA TYR A 142 8.06 -8.41 9.00
C TYR A 142 6.60 -8.24 8.54
N GLU A 143 5.96 -7.11 8.82
CA GLU A 143 4.57 -6.88 8.41
C GLU A 143 4.43 -6.80 6.88
N LEU A 144 5.38 -6.15 6.19
CA LEU A 144 5.44 -6.13 4.72
C LEU A 144 5.55 -7.54 4.14
N PHE A 145 6.40 -8.37 4.76
CA PHE A 145 6.59 -9.75 4.38
C PHE A 145 5.31 -10.57 4.52
N MET A 146 4.68 -10.49 5.70
CA MET A 146 3.44 -11.21 5.99
C MET A 146 2.27 -10.75 5.11
N ALA A 147 2.13 -9.44 4.87
CA ALA A 147 1.11 -8.90 3.97
C ALA A 147 1.30 -9.42 2.54
N SER A 148 2.53 -9.47 2.05
CA SER A 148 2.83 -9.98 0.71
C SER A 148 2.48 -11.47 0.58
N LEU A 149 2.80 -12.27 1.60
CA LEU A 149 2.43 -13.70 1.61
C LEU A 149 0.91 -13.90 1.68
N ASP A 150 0.19 -13.12 2.50
CA ASP A 150 -1.27 -13.22 2.57
C ASP A 150 -1.91 -12.86 1.22
N ILE A 151 -1.43 -11.80 0.56
CA ILE A 151 -1.92 -11.39 -0.76
C ILE A 151 -1.61 -12.45 -1.82
N GLU A 152 -0.37 -12.95 -1.87
CA GLU A 152 0.05 -13.99 -2.82
C GLU A 152 -0.84 -15.24 -2.70
N ASN A 153 -1.12 -15.68 -1.47
CA ASN A 153 -1.92 -16.89 -1.20
C ASN A 153 -3.44 -16.72 -1.37
N ASN A 154 -3.93 -15.49 -1.54
CA ASN A 154 -5.36 -15.19 -1.62
C ASN A 154 -5.69 -14.28 -2.80
N LEU A 155 -4.82 -14.23 -3.80
CA LEU A 155 -4.98 -13.34 -4.95
C LEU A 155 -6.26 -13.67 -5.73
N ASP A 156 -6.61 -14.95 -5.83
CA ASP A 156 -7.85 -15.46 -6.40
C ASP A 156 -9.11 -14.85 -5.76
N LYS A 157 -9.05 -14.52 -4.46
CA LYS A 157 -10.18 -13.94 -3.71
C LYS A 157 -10.28 -12.42 -3.88
N ALA A 158 -9.27 -11.77 -4.44
CA ALA A 158 -9.23 -10.32 -4.63
C ALA A 158 -9.68 -9.90 -6.04
N VAL A 159 -9.86 -10.85 -6.97
CA VAL A 159 -9.85 -10.57 -8.41
C VAL A 159 -11.22 -10.80 -9.04
N TYR A 160 -11.97 -9.70 -9.17
CA TYR A 160 -12.77 -9.43 -10.38
C TYR A 160 -12.10 -8.24 -11.08
N LEU A 161 -10.87 -8.44 -11.56
CA LEU A 161 -10.12 -7.38 -12.25
C LEU A 161 -10.69 -7.26 -13.67
N LEU A 162 -11.24 -6.10 -14.00
CA LEU A 162 -11.38 -5.68 -15.39
C LEU A 162 -9.97 -5.39 -15.91
N SER A 163 -9.28 -6.42 -16.39
CA SER A 163 -8.14 -6.23 -17.27
C SER A 163 -8.68 -5.63 -18.57
N THR A 164 -8.41 -4.34 -18.82
CA THR A 164 -8.47 -3.86 -20.20
C THR A 164 -7.42 -4.65 -21.01
N PRO A 165 -7.80 -5.16 -22.19
CA PRO A 165 -6.90 -5.93 -23.05
C PRO A 165 -5.66 -5.14 -23.48
#